data_AF-A0AAD6S342-F1
#
_entry.id   AF-A0AAD6S342-F1
#
_cell.length_a   1.000
_cell.length_b   1.000
_cell.length_c   1.000
_cell.angle_alpha   90.00
_cell.angle_beta   90.00
_cell.angle_gamma   90.00
#
_symmetry.space_group_name_H-M   'P 1'
#
loop_
_entity.id
_entity.type
_entity.pdbx_description
1 polymer ?
#
loop_
_entity_poly.entity_id
_entity_poly.type
_entity_poly.pdbx_seq_one_letter_code
_entity_poly.pdbx_strand_id
1 'polypeptide(L)'
;LFNTFHAPALPKSQWKGVLLNRFVDLGTILTSSYAIEVEEPQQLVLGDAQLEVKKSKMVSKVSTHRQWIKAFRIYEDTVNFAFEGRHGKLRTYWGHINNLFSSRHPSHHARILNYDRATRLFVGQRCNILLGEV
;
A
#
# COMPACT_ATOMS: atom_id res chain seq x y z
N LEU A 1 -9.15 -18.84 -10.18
CA LEU A 1 -10.05 -18.40 -9.09
C LEU A 1 -9.21 -18.39 -7.81
N PHE A 2 -8.85 -17.21 -7.29
CA PHE A 2 -8.11 -17.13 -6.03
C PHE A 2 -9.03 -17.60 -4.90
N ASN A 3 -8.59 -18.55 -4.08
CA ASN A 3 -9.31 -19.01 -2.90
C ASN A 3 -9.42 -17.85 -1.91
N THR A 4 -10.59 -17.21 -1.83
CA THR A 4 -10.81 -15.94 -1.13
C THR A 4 -10.77 -16.06 0.39
N PHE A 5 -10.71 -17.27 0.95
CA PHE A 5 -10.79 -17.52 2.40
C PHE A 5 -9.59 -16.97 3.20
N HIS A 6 -8.46 -16.65 2.56
CA HIS A 6 -7.26 -16.09 3.22
C HIS A 6 -6.75 -14.79 2.61
N ALA A 7 -7.53 -14.17 1.73
CA ALA A 7 -7.11 -12.92 1.08
C ALA A 7 -7.05 -11.78 2.11
N PRO A 8 -5.94 -11.02 2.21
CA PRO A 8 -5.85 -9.87 3.09
C PRO A 8 -6.93 -8.82 2.80
N ALA A 9 -7.46 -8.20 3.85
CA ALA A 9 -8.47 -7.16 3.74
C ALA A 9 -7.86 -5.89 3.11
N LEU A 10 -8.08 -5.72 1.80
CA LEU A 10 -7.64 -4.56 1.02
C LEU A 10 -8.74 -4.04 0.11
N PRO A 11 -8.82 -2.73 -0.13
CA PRO A 11 -9.71 -2.17 -1.13
C PRO A 11 -9.43 -2.75 -2.53
N LYS A 12 -10.49 -2.97 -3.32
CA LYS A 12 -10.39 -3.53 -4.69
C LYS A 12 -9.40 -2.76 -5.59
N SER A 13 -9.29 -1.43 -5.41
CA SER A 13 -8.35 -0.60 -6.16
C SER A 13 -6.88 -0.93 -5.87
N GLN A 14 -6.54 -1.32 -4.63
CA GLN A 14 -5.18 -1.71 -4.25
C GLN A 14 -4.86 -3.12 -4.73
N TRP A 15 -5.82 -4.04 -4.71
CA TRP A 15 -5.67 -5.37 -5.31
C TRP A 15 -5.28 -5.32 -6.79
N LYS A 16 -5.92 -4.44 -7.57
CA LYS A 16 -5.55 -4.22 -8.98
C LYS A 16 -4.10 -3.75 -9.12
N GLY A 17 -3.62 -2.89 -8.23
CA GLY A 17 -2.23 -2.43 -8.20
C GLY A 17 -1.26 -3.60 -7.95
N VAL A 18 -1.54 -4.41 -6.93
CA VAL A 18 -0.72 -5.59 -6.60
C VAL A 18 -0.69 -6.59 -7.74
N LEU A 19 -1.85 -7.01 -8.25
CA LEU A 19 -1.95 -8.03 -9.31
C LEU A 19 -1.28 -7.59 -10.62
N LEU A 20 -1.25 -6.30 -10.91
CA LEU A 20 -0.56 -5.73 -12.09
C LEU A 20 0.91 -5.39 -11.82
N ASN A 21 1.46 -5.73 -10.65
CA ASN A 21 2.80 -5.36 -10.20
C ASN A 21 3.10 -3.86 -10.31
N ARG A 22 2.08 -3.02 -10.09
CA ARG A 22 2.17 -1.55 -10.17
C ARG A 22 2.49 -0.96 -8.80
N PHE A 23 2.79 0.33 -8.79
CA PHE A 23 2.89 1.09 -7.55
C PHE A 23 1.60 1.01 -6.73
N VAL A 24 1.74 0.66 -5.45
CA VAL A 24 0.68 0.58 -4.45
C VAL A 24 0.97 1.62 -3.37
N ASP A 25 0.01 2.51 -3.10
CA ASP A 25 0.21 3.58 -2.12
C ASP A 25 -0.07 3.06 -0.71
N LEU A 26 0.98 2.96 0.11
CA LEU A 26 0.87 2.57 1.52
C LEU A 26 -0.02 3.51 2.32
N GLY A 27 -0.18 4.77 1.92
CA GLY A 27 -1.15 5.67 2.53
C GLY A 27 -2.58 5.17 2.38
N THR A 28 -2.93 4.66 1.21
CA THR A 28 -4.27 4.10 0.96
C THR A 28 -4.48 2.81 1.76
N ILE A 29 -3.46 1.97 1.85
CA ILE A 29 -3.48 0.77 2.70
C ILE A 29 -3.68 1.16 4.17
N LEU A 30 -2.92 2.16 4.64
CA LEU A 30 -3.01 2.66 6.00
C LEU A 30 -4.41 3.20 6.30
N THR A 31 -4.99 4.02 5.42
CA THR A 31 -6.36 4.51 5.56
C THR A 31 -7.36 3.37 5.63
N SER A 32 -7.26 2.38 4.75
CA SER A 32 -8.15 1.22 4.79
C SER A 32 -8.00 0.42 6.09
N SER A 33 -6.81 0.38 6.68
CA SER A 33 -6.56 -0.31 7.94
C SER A 33 -7.14 0.39 9.17
N TYR A 34 -7.61 1.62 9.02
CA TYR A 34 -8.29 2.41 10.05
C TYR A 34 -9.77 2.64 9.73
N ALA A 35 -10.21 2.35 8.51
CA ALA A 35 -11.60 2.51 8.12
C ALA A 35 -12.45 1.46 8.86
N ILE A 36 -13.27 1.93 9.79
CA ILE A 36 -14.23 1.11 10.55
C ILE A 36 -15.54 0.93 9.74
N GLU A 37 -15.80 1.80 8.76
CA GLU A 37 -17.06 1.82 8.01
C GLU A 37 -16.88 1.45 6.52
N VAL A 38 -17.83 0.67 6.01
CA VAL A 38 -18.05 0.42 4.59
C VAL A 38 -18.71 1.66 4.02
N GLU A 39 -17.96 2.47 3.26
CA GLU A 39 -18.52 3.60 2.52
C GLU A 39 -19.47 3.10 1.43
N GLU A 40 -20.77 3.32 1.62
CA GLU A 40 -21.76 3.22 0.55
C GLU A 40 -21.67 4.46 -0.35
N PRO A 41 -21.73 4.29 -1.70
CA PRO A 41 -21.75 5.42 -2.61
C PRO A 41 -23.02 6.25 -2.36
N GLN A 42 -22.83 7.52 -2.00
CA GLN A 42 -23.95 8.43 -1.81
C GLN A 42 -24.49 8.84 -3.18
N GLN A 43 -25.64 8.28 -3.57
CA GLN A 43 -26.35 8.70 -4.76
C GLN A 43 -27.08 10.01 -4.48
N LEU A 44 -26.73 11.07 -5.21
CA LEU A 44 -27.47 12.32 -5.19
C LEU A 44 -28.38 12.34 -6.42
N VAL A 45 -29.69 12.40 -6.20
CA VAL A 45 -30.66 12.57 -7.30
C VAL A 45 -30.89 14.07 -7.50
N LEU A 46 -30.57 14.58 -8.70
CA LEU A 46 -30.83 15.96 -9.12
C LEU A 46 -31.84 15.92 -10.27
N GLY A 47 -33.13 16.04 -9.96
CA GLY A 47 -34.20 15.91 -10.94
C GLY A 47 -34.20 14.51 -11.58
N ASP A 48 -34.03 14.46 -12.92
CA ASP A 48 -34.01 13.20 -13.69
C ASP A 48 -32.61 12.58 -13.79
N ALA A 49 -31.58 13.25 -13.27
CA ALA A 49 -30.19 12.79 -13.32
C ALA A 49 -29.74 12.21 -11.98
N GLN A 50 -29.17 11.00 -12.03
CA GLN A 50 -28.48 10.40 -10.89
C GLN A 50 -26.99 10.75 -10.94
N LEU A 51 -26.51 11.46 -9.92
CA LEU A 51 -25.10 11.81 -9.76
C LEU A 51 -24.50 10.92 -8.67
N GLU A 52 -23.56 10.05 -9.04
CA GLU A 52 -22.77 9.29 -8.06
C GLU A 52 -21.62 10.19 -7.55
N VAL A 53 -21.80 10.82 -6.38
CA VAL A 53 -20.75 11.64 -5.77
C VAL A 53 -19.89 10.74 -4.89
N LYS A 54 -18.75 10.31 -5.43
CA LYS A 54 -17.73 9.64 -4.62
C LYS A 54 -17.07 10.68 -3.72
N LYS A 55 -17.30 10.60 -2.40
CA LYS A 55 -16.58 11.40 -1.43
C LYS A 55 -15.07 11.21 -1.64
N SER A 56 -14.33 12.31 -1.69
CA SER A 56 -12.87 12.29 -1.81
C SER A 56 -12.29 11.67 -0.54
N LYS A 57 -11.96 10.37 -0.58
CA LYS A 57 -11.28 9.69 0.53
C LYS A 57 -10.01 10.44 0.90
N MET A 58 -9.93 10.94 2.12
CA MET A 58 -8.70 11.47 2.67
C MET A 58 -7.71 10.32 2.82
N VAL A 59 -6.71 10.26 1.93
CA VAL A 59 -5.63 9.28 2.02
C VAL A 59 -4.68 9.71 3.13
N SER A 60 -4.57 8.85 4.15
CA SER A 60 -3.66 9.00 5.28
C SER A 60 -2.23 9.01 4.76
N LYS A 61 -1.45 10.02 5.13
CA LYS A 61 -0.03 10.04 4.84
C LYS A 61 0.70 9.15 5.84
N VAL A 62 1.50 8.20 5.35
CA VAL A 62 2.47 7.49 6.19
C VAL A 62 3.55 8.50 6.60
N SER A 63 3.57 8.91 7.87
CA SER A 63 4.48 9.93 8.39
C SER A 63 5.44 9.42 9.46
N THR A 64 5.23 8.21 9.96
CA THR A 64 6.05 7.59 11.02
C THR A 64 6.50 6.18 10.64
N HIS A 65 7.60 5.73 11.25
CA HIS A 65 8.10 4.35 11.10
C HIS A 65 7.03 3.31 11.48
N ARG A 66 6.28 3.54 12.57
CA ARG A 66 5.21 2.63 13.01
C ARG A 66 4.09 2.48 11.99
N GLN A 67 3.63 3.60 11.41
CA GLN A 67 2.63 3.57 10.35
C GLN A 67 3.15 2.86 9.10
N TRP A 68 4.44 3.07 8.76
CA TRP A 68 5.09 2.38 7.66
C TRP A 68 5.12 0.87 7.91
N ILE A 69 5.53 0.41 9.11
CA ILE A 69 5.52 -1.02 9.48
C ILE A 69 4.11 -1.61 9.30
N LYS A 70 3.06 -0.93 9.82
CA LYS A 70 1.68 -1.43 9.72
C LYS A 70 1.25 -1.57 8.25
N ALA A 71 1.44 -0.52 7.45
CA ALA A 71 1.03 -0.53 6.05
C ALA A 71 1.85 -1.51 5.19
N PHE A 72 3.17 -1.60 5.45
CA PHE A 72 4.05 -2.49 4.70
C PHE A 72 3.77 -3.97 4.97
N ARG A 73 3.41 -4.35 6.21
CA ARG A 73 3.01 -5.74 6.51
C ARG A 73 1.77 -6.16 5.73
N ILE A 74 0.74 -5.31 5.68
CA ILE A 74 -0.47 -5.59 4.89
C ILE A 74 -0.11 -5.72 3.40
N TYR A 75 0.76 -4.84 2.90
CA TYR A 75 1.27 -4.93 1.53
C TYR A 75 2.03 -6.25 1.27
N GLU A 76 2.94 -6.62 2.17
CA GLU A 76 3.73 -7.85 2.11
C GLU A 76 2.85 -9.10 2.09
N ASP A 77 1.89 -9.21 3.02
CA ASP A 77 0.94 -10.32 3.08
C ASP A 77 0.15 -10.44 1.77
N THR A 78 -0.25 -9.30 1.20
CA THR A 78 -1.02 -9.27 -0.05
C THR A 78 -0.19 -9.69 -1.25
N VAL A 79 1.06 -9.22 -1.34
CA VAL A 79 1.96 -9.61 -2.43
C VAL A 79 2.31 -11.10 -2.32
N ASN A 80 2.56 -11.61 -1.11
CA ASN A 80 2.86 -13.02 -0.88
C ASN A 80 1.65 -13.92 -1.18
N PHE A 81 0.44 -13.45 -0.90
CA PHE A 81 -0.79 -14.15 -1.29
C PHE A 81 -0.97 -14.16 -2.82
N ALA A 82 -0.66 -13.05 -3.50
CA ALA A 82 -0.85 -12.91 -4.94
C ALA A 82 0.24 -13.61 -5.77
N PHE A 83 1.47 -13.70 -5.26
CA PHE A 83 2.62 -14.22 -5.98
C PHE A 83 3.49 -15.10 -5.08
N GLU A 84 3.64 -16.36 -5.47
CA GLU A 84 4.58 -17.27 -4.83
C GLU A 84 6.04 -16.82 -5.04
N GLY A 85 6.91 -17.08 -4.05
CA GLY A 85 8.35 -16.83 -4.15
C GLY A 85 8.82 -15.38 -3.92
N ARG A 86 7.91 -14.41 -3.70
CA ARG A 86 8.30 -13.00 -3.45
C ARG A 86 8.73 -12.69 -2.02
N HIS A 87 8.44 -13.58 -1.08
CA HIS A 87 8.69 -13.40 0.36
C HIS A 87 10.14 -13.03 0.68
N GLY A 88 11.12 -13.74 0.11
CA GLY A 88 12.55 -13.47 0.38
C GLY A 88 12.97 -12.05 -0.03
N LYS A 89 12.55 -11.60 -1.22
CA LYS A 89 12.89 -10.27 -1.74
C LYS A 89 12.22 -9.16 -0.94
N LEU A 90 10.94 -9.33 -0.58
CA LEU A 90 10.23 -8.39 0.29
C LEU A 90 10.86 -8.32 1.68
N ARG A 91 11.28 -9.46 2.24
CA ARG A 91 11.94 -9.52 3.53
C ARG A 91 13.29 -8.80 3.54
N THR A 92 14.08 -8.94 2.47
CA THR A 92 15.35 -8.20 2.31
C THR A 92 15.09 -6.70 2.29
N TYR A 93 14.14 -6.23 1.49
CA TYR A 93 13.78 -4.81 1.42
C TYR A 93 13.23 -4.29 2.75
N TRP A 94 12.39 -5.08 3.44
CA TRP A 94 11.91 -4.76 4.79
C TRP A 94 13.07 -4.55 5.76
N GLY A 95 14.06 -5.44 5.75
CA GLY A 95 15.25 -5.34 6.59
C GLY A 95 16.05 -4.07 6.30
N HIS A 96 16.26 -3.76 5.03
CA HIS A 96 16.95 -2.54 4.58
C HIS A 96 16.31 -1.27 5.13
N ILE A 97 15.00 -1.09 4.92
CA ILE A 97 14.29 0.11 5.40
C ILE A 97 14.29 0.19 6.93
N ASN A 98 14.09 -0.91 7.64
CA ASN A 98 14.15 -0.91 9.11
C ASN A 98 15.56 -0.56 9.63
N ASN A 99 16.61 -1.05 8.98
CA ASN A 99 17.99 -0.68 9.32
C ASN A 99 18.24 0.81 9.12
N LEU A 100 17.67 1.43 8.07
CA LEU A 100 17.72 2.88 7.89
C LEU A 100 17.03 3.62 9.04
N PHE A 101 15.85 3.17 9.49
CA PHE A 101 15.16 3.79 10.62
C PHE A 101 15.94 3.66 11.93
N SER A 102 16.55 2.50 12.18
CA SER A 102 17.32 2.23 13.40
C SER A 102 18.66 2.96 13.45
N SER A 103 19.30 3.17 12.30
CA SER A 103 20.63 3.80 12.20
C SER A 103 20.60 5.32 12.06
N ARG A 104 19.44 5.93 11.82
CA ARG A 104 19.30 7.38 11.59
C ARG A 104 18.47 8.04 12.69
N HIS A 105 18.91 9.23 13.08
CA HIS A 105 18.18 10.06 14.03
C HIS A 105 16.74 10.35 13.54
N PRO A 106 15.72 10.40 14.44
CA PRO A 106 14.31 10.63 14.07
C PRO A 106 14.04 11.85 13.18
N SER A 107 14.86 12.90 13.29
CA SER A 107 14.77 14.08 12.40
C SER A 107 14.96 13.76 10.91
N HIS A 108 15.57 12.62 10.58
CA HIS A 108 15.78 12.17 9.21
C HIS A 108 14.75 11.13 8.73
N HIS A 109 13.83 10.69 9.59
CA HIS A 109 12.84 9.64 9.25
C HIS A 109 11.95 10.02 8.07
N ALA A 110 11.62 11.31 7.91
CA ALA A 110 10.88 11.79 6.75
C ALA A 110 11.61 11.53 5.42
N ARG A 111 12.96 11.60 5.40
CA ARG A 111 13.75 11.30 4.20
C ARG A 111 13.74 9.81 3.87
N ILE A 112 13.74 8.96 4.88
CA ILE A 112 13.63 7.50 4.72
C ILE A 112 12.27 7.12 4.12
N LEU A 113 11.19 7.73 4.59
CA LEU A 113 9.85 7.53 4.02
C LEU A 113 9.75 8.00 2.56
N ASN A 114 10.36 9.13 2.23
CA ASN A 114 10.43 9.60 0.85
C ASN A 114 11.26 8.67 -0.04
N TYR A 115 12.39 8.18 0.48
CA TYR A 115 13.21 7.17 -0.19
C TYR A 115 12.41 5.89 -0.46
N ASP A 116 11.72 5.32 0.54
CA ASP A 116 10.86 4.15 0.36
C ASP A 116 9.81 4.37 -0.74
N ARG A 117 9.13 5.53 -0.70
CA ARG A 117 8.10 5.85 -1.68
C ARG A 117 8.68 5.93 -3.10
N ALA A 118 9.83 6.57 -3.26
CA ALA A 118 10.52 6.70 -4.53
C ALA A 118 10.97 5.32 -5.06
N THR A 119 11.56 4.49 -4.19
CA THR A 119 12.00 3.13 -4.55
C THR A 119 10.83 2.25 -5.00
N ARG A 120 9.73 2.23 -4.24
CA ARG A 120 8.54 1.45 -4.62
C ARG A 120 7.86 1.98 -5.88
N LEU A 121 7.88 3.30 -6.11
CA LEU A 121 7.38 3.89 -7.35
C LEU A 121 8.24 3.47 -8.54
N PHE A 122 9.56 3.54 -8.39
CA PHE A 122 10.51 3.12 -9.42
C PHE A 122 10.36 1.64 -9.78
N VAL A 123 10.25 0.77 -8.79
CA VAL A 123 9.99 -0.67 -9.00
C VAL A 123 8.61 -0.87 -9.65
N GLY A 124 7.57 -0.19 -9.19
CA GLY A 124 6.22 -0.29 -9.77
C GLY A 124 6.10 0.25 -11.20
N GLN A 125 7.04 1.06 -11.67
CA GLN A 125 7.14 1.53 -13.05
C GLN A 125 7.92 0.56 -13.95
N ARG A 126 8.69 -0.37 -13.37
CA ARG A 126 9.56 -1.31 -14.10
C ARG A 126 9.11 -2.74 -13.85
N CYS A 127 8.62 -3.41 -14.88
CA CYS A 127 8.12 -4.79 -14.74
C CYS A 127 9.22 -5.85 -14.54
N ASN A 128 10.50 -5.48 -14.60
CA ASN A 128 11.64 -6.40 -14.62
C ASN A 128 12.57 -6.31 -13.40
N ILE A 129 12.19 -5.58 -12.34
CA ILE A 129 12.96 -5.47 -11.10
C ILE A 129 12.08 -5.76 -9.89
N LEU A 130 12.67 -6.35 -8.85
CA LEU A 130 11.99 -6.62 -7.57
C LEU A 130 12.54 -5.72 -6.46
N LEU A 131 11.74 -5.50 -5.41
CA LEU A 131 12.11 -4.61 -4.31
C LEU A 131 13.40 -5.00 -3.59
N GLY A 132 13.70 -6.30 -3.50
CA GLY A 132 14.93 -6.79 -2.87
C GLY A 132 16.19 -6.67 -3.75
N GLU A 133 16.09 -6.02 -4.91
CA GLU A 133 17.19 -5.84 -5.89
C GLU A 133 17.59 -4.37 -6.02
N VAL A 134 16.95 -3.47 -5.25
CA VAL A 134 17.25 -2.04 -5.14
C VAL A 134 17.92 -1.77 -3.81
#